data_AF-A0ABD0NBW8-F1
#
_entry.id   AF-A0ABD0NBW8-F1
#
_cell.length_a   1.000
_cell.length_b   1.000
_cell.length_c   1.000
_cell.angle_alpha   90.00
_cell.angle_beta   90.00
_cell.angle_gamma   90.00
#
_symmetry.space_group_name_H-M   'P 1'
#
loop_
_entity.id
_entity.type
_entity.pdbx_description
1 polymer ?
#
loop_
_entity_poly.entity_id
_entity_poly.type
_entity_poly.pdbx_seq_one_letter_code
_entity_poly.pdbx_strand_id
1 'polypeptide(L)'
;PTVTNPFPAVEPAVVKFVCAPPSRLTLTPIYVNPQLDVSCPLLQQNKQVVPVSNYHNPELDVAAFDQQGRKFDNFSSLSMIWDIEPTMPMQLRIQEDDNKQKKLH
;
A
#
# COMPACT_ATOMS: atom_id res chain seq x y z
N PRO A 1 24.96 18.66 25.15
CA PRO A 1 25.15 18.98 26.59
C PRO A 1 24.47 20.30 26.94
N THR A 2 23.69 20.33 28.02
CA THR A 2 23.02 21.53 28.53
C THR A 2 23.55 21.89 29.92
N VAL A 3 23.30 23.12 30.39
CA VAL A 3 23.76 23.60 31.71
C VAL A 3 23.30 22.69 32.85
N THR A 4 22.14 22.06 32.72
CA THR A 4 21.58 21.10 33.70
C THR A 4 21.88 19.64 33.41
N ASN A 5 22.46 19.32 32.24
CA ASN A 5 22.83 17.95 31.87
C ASN A 5 24.16 17.94 31.10
N PRO A 6 25.29 17.96 31.82
CA PRO A 6 26.63 17.99 31.22
C PRO A 6 27.00 16.64 30.57
N PHE A 7 26.39 15.55 31.04
CA PHE A 7 26.68 14.17 30.63
C PHE A 7 25.41 13.46 30.15
N PRO A 8 24.84 13.87 29.00
CA PRO A 8 23.68 13.21 28.45
C PRO A 8 24.00 11.74 28.14
N ALA A 9 23.05 10.85 28.41
CA ALA A 9 23.16 9.46 27.97
C ALA A 9 23.21 9.42 26.44
N VAL A 10 24.21 8.70 25.91
CA VAL A 10 24.38 8.51 24.46
C VAL A 10 24.31 7.01 24.20
N GLU A 11 23.47 6.62 23.25
CA GLU A 11 23.39 5.27 22.74
C GLU A 11 23.81 5.27 21.26
N PRO A 12 24.81 4.47 20.86
CA PRO A 12 25.24 4.41 19.47
C PRO A 12 24.24 3.60 18.63
N ALA A 13 23.82 4.16 17.50
CA ALA A 13 23.03 3.46 16.48
C ALA A 13 23.89 3.17 15.24
N VAL A 14 23.80 1.95 14.71
CA VAL A 14 24.49 1.55 13.47
C VAL A 14 23.47 1.31 12.37
N VAL A 15 23.63 2.00 11.24
CA VAL A 15 22.81 1.81 10.04
C VAL A 15 23.62 1.06 9.00
N LYS A 16 23.04 0.02 8.41
CA LYS A 16 23.64 -0.72 7.30
C LYS A 16 22.82 -0.50 6.03
N PHE A 17 23.45 0.14 5.04
CA PHE A 17 22.87 0.27 3.70
C PHE A 17 23.12 -1.01 2.90
N VAL A 18 22.13 -1.43 2.14
CA VAL A 18 22.22 -2.60 1.25
C VAL A 18 21.67 -2.21 -0.12
N CYS A 19 22.44 -2.50 -1.17
CA CYS A 19 21.99 -2.35 -2.55
C CYS A 19 21.56 -3.72 -3.10
N ALA A 20 20.39 -3.78 -3.72
CA ALA A 20 19.86 -4.97 -4.36
C ALA A 20 19.08 -4.59 -5.62
N PRO A 21 18.88 -5.50 -6.58
CA PRO A 21 17.93 -5.30 -7.66
C PRO A 21 16.48 -5.48 -7.15
N PRO A 22 15.52 -4.65 -7.59
CA PRO A 22 14.11 -4.86 -7.26
C PRO A 22 13.58 -6.13 -7.95
N SER A 23 12.75 -6.89 -7.26
CA SER A 23 12.14 -8.13 -7.79
C SER A 23 10.62 -8.19 -7.64
N ARG A 24 10.02 -7.36 -6.80
CA ARG A 24 8.57 -7.30 -6.59
C ARG A 24 8.12 -5.87 -6.32
N LEU A 25 6.96 -5.52 -6.85
CA LEU A 25 6.24 -4.28 -6.55
C LEU A 25 4.90 -4.62 -5.86
N THR A 26 4.49 -3.78 -4.92
CA THR A 26 3.12 -3.76 -4.40
C THR A 26 2.49 -2.42 -4.72
N LEU A 27 1.26 -2.46 -5.23
CA LEU A 27 0.45 -1.29 -5.55
C LEU A 27 -0.78 -1.34 -4.64
N THR A 28 -0.84 -0.43 -3.67
CA THR A 28 -1.94 -0.37 -2.71
C THR A 28 -2.74 0.90 -2.95
N PRO A 29 -4.04 0.82 -3.26
CA PRO A 29 -4.87 2.01 -3.39
C PRO A 29 -4.97 2.74 -2.05
N ILE A 30 -4.68 4.04 -2.06
CA ILE A 30 -4.90 4.92 -0.92
C ILE A 30 -6.33 5.46 -1.04
N TYR A 31 -7.19 4.97 -0.16
CA TYR A 31 -8.54 5.50 -0.03
C TYR A 31 -8.54 6.61 1.00
N VAL A 32 -8.57 7.86 0.54
CA VAL A 32 -8.89 8.97 1.43
C VAL A 32 -10.39 8.86 1.69
N ASN A 33 -10.80 8.51 2.90
CA ASN A 33 -12.20 8.61 3.28
C ASN A 33 -12.54 10.11 3.25
N PRO A 34 -13.29 10.62 2.26
CA PRO A 34 -13.77 11.98 2.37
C PRO A 34 -14.62 11.97 3.63
N GLN A 35 -14.32 12.81 4.62
CA GLN A 35 -15.18 12.97 5.79
C GLN A 35 -16.58 13.32 5.29
N LEU A 36 -17.39 12.28 5.12
CA LEU A 36 -18.78 12.34 4.78
C LEU A 36 -19.45 12.84 6.05
N ASP A 37 -19.50 14.15 6.22
CA ASP A 37 -20.48 14.84 7.06
C ASP A 37 -21.90 14.73 6.46
N VAL A 38 -22.09 13.79 5.54
CA VAL A 38 -23.36 13.33 5.02
C VAL A 38 -23.36 11.83 5.22
N SER A 39 -24.03 11.39 6.28
CA SER A 39 -24.35 10.00 6.57
C SER A 39 -24.93 9.32 5.33
N CYS A 40 -24.07 8.62 4.58
CA CYS A 40 -24.52 7.79 3.48
C CYS A 40 -25.24 6.57 4.09
N PRO A 41 -26.52 6.28 3.75
CA PRO A 41 -27.33 5.30 4.48
C PRO A 41 -26.88 3.84 4.31
N LEU A 42 -25.78 3.58 3.59
CA LEU A 42 -25.35 2.25 3.18
C LEU A 42 -24.45 1.51 4.18
N LEU A 43 -24.31 2.03 5.40
CA LEU A 43 -23.33 1.54 6.38
C LEU A 43 -23.73 0.26 7.14
N GLN A 44 -24.79 -0.47 6.77
CA GLN A 44 -25.29 -1.59 7.59
C GLN A 44 -25.58 -2.92 6.88
N GLN A 45 -25.08 -3.16 5.67
CA GLN A 45 -25.09 -4.52 5.11
C GLN A 45 -23.66 -4.99 4.83
N ASN A 46 -23.16 -5.83 5.74
CA ASN A 46 -21.93 -6.60 5.69
C ASN A 46 -21.62 -7.21 4.30
N LYS A 47 -21.03 -6.40 3.42
CA LYS A 47 -20.29 -6.85 2.25
C LYS A 47 -19.07 -5.97 2.15
N GLN A 48 -17.89 -6.59 2.01
CA GLN A 48 -16.62 -5.93 1.81
C GLN A 48 -16.74 -4.94 0.65
N VAL A 49 -16.84 -3.64 0.97
CA VAL A 49 -17.01 -2.58 -0.02
C VAL A 49 -15.63 -2.22 -0.53
N VAL A 50 -15.30 -2.60 -1.76
CA VAL A 50 -14.14 -2.05 -2.47
C VAL A 50 -14.55 -0.68 -3.00
N PRO A 51 -13.97 0.42 -2.51
CA PRO A 51 -14.30 1.75 -3.00
C PRO A 51 -13.87 1.85 -4.47
N VAL A 52 -14.78 2.29 -5.33
CA VAL A 52 -14.46 2.61 -6.72
C VAL A 52 -14.29 4.13 -6.79
N SER A 53 -13.11 4.62 -7.17
CA SER A 53 -12.94 6.04 -7.46
C SER A 53 -13.70 6.36 -8.75
N ASN A 54 -14.69 7.25 -8.65
CA ASN A 54 -15.42 7.75 -9.81
C ASN A 54 -14.89 9.15 -10.14
N TYR A 55 -14.46 9.37 -11.38
CA TYR A 55 -13.96 10.67 -11.89
C TYR A 55 -12.68 11.24 -11.27
N HIS A 56 -11.95 10.47 -10.45
CA HIS A 56 -10.66 10.86 -9.89
C HIS A 56 -9.58 9.83 -10.19
N ASN A 57 -8.36 10.32 -10.43
CA ASN A 57 -7.18 9.47 -10.54
C ASN A 57 -6.93 8.80 -9.19
N PRO A 58 -6.82 7.46 -9.12
CA PRO A 58 -6.53 6.78 -7.87
C PRO A 58 -5.12 7.12 -7.41
N GLU A 59 -4.97 7.42 -6.12
CA GLU A 59 -3.67 7.54 -5.49
C GLU A 59 -3.21 6.13 -5.07
N LEU A 60 -1.97 5.77 -5.39
CA LEU A 60 -1.41 4.45 -5.10
C LEU A 60 -0.18 4.61 -4.21
N ASP A 61 -0.15 3.89 -3.08
CA ASP A 61 1.08 3.63 -2.35
C ASP A 61 1.86 2.55 -3.11
N VAL A 62 3.14 2.83 -3.38
CA VAL A 62 4.02 1.95 -4.14
C VAL A 62 5.21 1.56 -3.28
N ALA A 63 5.45 0.26 -3.15
CA ALA A 63 6.65 -0.27 -2.53
C ALA A 63 7.33 -1.28 -3.44
N ALA A 64 8.66 -1.18 -3.57
CA ALA A 64 9.47 -2.22 -4.20
C ALA A 64 10.22 -3.03 -3.13
N PHE A 65 10.43 -4.30 -3.46
CA PHE A 65 11.08 -5.28 -2.62
C PHE A 65 12.15 -6.02 -3.41
N ASP A 66 13.20 -6.44 -2.73
CA ASP A 66 14.19 -7.36 -3.30
C ASP A 66 13.76 -8.83 -3.16
N GLN A 67 14.60 -9.73 -3.67
CA GLN A 67 14.34 -11.18 -3.65
C GLN A 67 14.22 -11.75 -2.22
N GLN A 68 14.77 -11.06 -1.22
CA GLN A 68 14.72 -11.45 0.19
C GLN A 68 13.51 -10.82 0.90
N GLY A 69 12.71 -10.02 0.19
CA GLY A 69 11.54 -9.34 0.73
C GLY A 69 11.86 -8.05 1.49
N ARG A 70 13.08 -7.51 1.38
CA ARG A 70 13.42 -6.21 2.00
C ARG A 70 12.80 -5.10 1.17
N LYS A 71 12.05 -4.21 1.83
CA LYS A 71 11.52 -2.99 1.21
C LYS A 71 12.67 -2.04 0.94
N PHE A 72 12.66 -1.41 -0.23
CA PHE A 72 13.59 -0.33 -0.53
C PHE A 72 13.09 0.97 0.11
N ASP A 73 14.01 1.66 0.77
CA ASP A 73 13.73 2.94 1.41
C ASP A 73 13.94 4.08 0.40
N ASN A 74 12.85 4.78 0.05
CA ASN A 74 12.81 6.03 -0.73
C ASN A 74 13.52 5.98 -2.10
N PHE A 75 12.75 5.79 -3.18
CA PHE A 75 13.28 5.89 -4.55
C PHE A 75 13.35 7.34 -5.00
N SER A 76 14.48 7.74 -5.60
CA SER A 76 14.59 9.06 -6.24
C SER A 76 13.71 9.19 -7.49
N SER A 77 13.43 8.08 -8.15
CA SER A 77 12.54 7.99 -9.32
C SER A 77 12.09 6.54 -9.54
N LEU A 78 10.92 6.36 -10.15
CA LEU A 78 10.38 5.06 -10.51
C LEU A 78 9.71 5.19 -11.88
N SER A 79 10.17 4.42 -12.87
CA SER A 79 9.56 4.34 -14.20
C SER A 79 8.84 3.00 -14.32
N MET A 80 7.52 3.05 -14.50
CA MET A 80 6.68 1.88 -14.68
C MET A 80 5.90 2.04 -15.97
N ILE A 81 5.94 1.01 -16.82
CA ILE A 81 5.09 0.90 -17.99
C ILE A 81 4.08 -0.18 -17.66
N TRP A 82 2.81 0.21 -17.61
CA TRP A 82 1.69 -0.71 -17.50
C TRP A 82 0.74 -0.45 -18.65
N ASP A 83 0.11 -1.50 -19.14
CA ASP A 83 -0.99 -1.39 -20.09
C ASP A 83 -2.28 -1.63 -19.33
N ILE A 84 -3.17 -0.65 -19.38
CA ILE A 84 -4.55 -0.81 -18.91
C ILE A 84 -5.38 -1.16 -20.14
N GLU A 85 -6.20 -2.21 -20.05
CA GLU A 85 -7.19 -2.51 -21.07
C GLU A 85 -8.51 -1.80 -20.70
N PRO A 86 -8.80 -0.59 -21.24
CA PRO A 86 -9.92 0.24 -20.79
C PRO A 86 -11.29 -0.36 -21.15
N THR A 87 -11.32 -1.31 -22.08
CA THR A 87 -12.53 -1.96 -22.59
C THR A 87 -13.05 -3.07 -21.68
N MET A 88 -12.26 -3.55 -20.72
CA MET A 88 -12.72 -4.52 -19.73
C MET A 88 -12.87 -3.86 -18.36
N PRO A 89 -14.09 -3.77 -17.79
CA PRO A 89 -14.25 -3.38 -16.40
C PRO A 89 -13.53 -4.40 -15.50
N MET A 90 -13.01 -3.94 -14.36
CA MET A 90 -12.42 -4.80 -13.33
C MET A 90 -13.37 -5.97 -13.03
N GLN A 91 -12.91 -7.20 -13.27
CA GLN A 91 -13.69 -8.41 -13.00
C GLN A 91 -13.30 -8.97 -11.64
N LEU A 92 -14.28 -9.04 -10.73
CA LEU A 92 -14.12 -9.75 -9.48
C LEU A 92 -14.05 -11.26 -9.75
N ARG A 93 -12.89 -11.86 -9.50
CA ARG A 93 -12.72 -13.32 -9.60
C ARG A 93 -12.83 -13.93 -8.21
N ILE A 94 -13.77 -14.88 -8.06
CA ILE A 94 -13.88 -15.68 -6.85
C ILE A 94 -12.90 -16.84 -6.99
N GLN A 95 -11.87 -16.88 -6.14
CA GLN A 95 -10.96 -18.02 -6.10
C GLN A 95 -11.51 -19.05 -5.11
N GLU A 96 -11.74 -20.28 -5.58
CA GLU A 96 -12.07 -21.41 -4.71
C GLU A 96 -10.77 -22.00 -4.16
N ASP A 97 -10.65 -22.00 -2.84
CA ASP A 97 -9.56 -22.67 -2.11
C ASP A 97 -9.74 -24.20 -2.23
N ASP A 98 -8.69 -25.00 -2.01
CA ASP A 98 -8.73 -26.49 -2.13
C ASP A 98 -9.82 -27.13 -1.24
N ASN A 99 -10.29 -26.38 -0.24
CA ASN A 99 -11.38 -26.75 0.65
C ASN A 99 -12.79 -26.36 0.14
N LYS A 100 -12.92 -25.98 -1.14
CA LYS A 100 -14.15 -25.47 -1.79
C LYS A 100 -14.78 -24.27 -1.09
N GLN A 101 -13.99 -23.55 -0.30
CA GLN A 101 -14.43 -22.32 0.34
C GLN A 101 -14.13 -21.14 -0.57
N LYS A 102 -15.18 -20.38 -0.91
CA LYS A 102 -15.07 -19.15 -1.68
C LYS A 102 -14.55 -18.05 -0.77
N LYS A 103 -13.27 -17.70 -0.90
CA LYS A 103 -12.71 -16.53 -0.22
C LYS A 103 -12.67 -15.35 -1.19
N LEU A 104 -13.11 -14.21 -0.71
CA LEU A 104 -12.93 -12.92 -1.37
C LEU A 104 -11.59 -12.37 -0.87
N HIS A 105 -10.55 -12.41 -1.71
CA HIS A 105 -9.27 -11.79 -1.41
C HIS A 105 -9.23 -10.38 -2.00
#